data_AF-A0A2M7CS72-F1
#
_entry.id   AF-A0A2M7CS72-F1
#
_cell.length_a   1.000
_cell.length_b   1.000
_cell.length_c   1.000
_cell.angle_alpha   90.00
_cell.angle_beta   90.00
_cell.angle_gamma   90.00
#
_symmetry.space_group_name_H-M   'P 1'
#
loop_
_entity.id
_entity.type
_entity.pdbx_description
1 polymer ?
#
loop_
_entity_poly.entity_id
_entity_poly.type
_entity_poly.pdbx_seq_one_letter_code
_entity_poly.pdbx_strand_id
1 'polypeptide(L)'
;EKRHLLMVDQRGTGASNPLKCEGKEGKSAYAADDDSAAAQVAFVRGCLKSLAGRADPRFYTTTVAVTDLDRVRQAIGAEKINLFGVSYGTRVAQVYLRH
;
A
#
# COMPACT_ATOMS: atom_id res chain seq x y z
N GLU A 1 -20.30 -24.31 -7.15
CA GLU A 1 -20.03 -23.10 -7.95
C GLU A 1 -18.52 -22.94 -8.10
N LYS A 2 -18.01 -22.41 -9.23
CA LYS A 2 -16.57 -22.13 -9.42
C LYS A 2 -16.37 -20.62 -9.50
N ARG A 3 -15.37 -20.08 -8.81
CA ARG A 3 -15.04 -18.64 -8.79
C ARG A 3 -13.54 -18.45 -9.05
N HIS A 4 -13.19 -17.38 -9.74
CA HIS A 4 -11.79 -16.96 -9.88
C HIS A 4 -11.34 -16.23 -8.62
N LEU A 5 -10.12 -16.51 -8.17
CA LEU A 5 -9.46 -15.81 -7.07
C LEU A 5 -8.41 -14.89 -7.67
N LEU A 6 -8.54 -13.59 -7.40
CA LEU A 6 -7.59 -12.58 -7.84
C LEU A 6 -7.00 -11.92 -6.59
N MET A 7 -5.67 -11.92 -6.51
CA MET A 7 -4.92 -11.21 -5.48
C MET A 7 -4.27 -10.00 -6.14
N VAL A 8 -4.48 -8.82 -5.56
CA VAL A 8 -4.00 -7.56 -6.13
C VAL A 8 -3.03 -6.92 -5.14
N ASP A 9 -1.81 -6.70 -5.60
CA ASP A 9 -0.84 -5.87 -4.89
C ASP A 9 -1.36 -4.42 -4.87
N GLN A 10 -1.70 -3.92 -3.69
CA GLN A 10 -2.10 -2.53 -3.52
C GLN A 10 -0.92 -1.61 -3.88
N ARG A 11 -1.23 -0.38 -4.34
CA ARG A 11 -0.20 0.65 -4.56
C ARG A 11 0.75 0.74 -3.36
N GLY A 12 2.05 0.71 -3.62
CA GLY A 12 3.08 0.75 -2.57
C GLY A 12 3.49 -0.62 -2.04
N THR A 13 2.88 -1.70 -2.50
CA THR A 13 3.20 -3.08 -2.09
C THR A 13 3.56 -3.96 -3.29
N GLY A 14 4.23 -5.09 -3.02
CA GLY A 14 4.55 -6.10 -4.03
C GLY A 14 5.19 -5.51 -5.29
N ALA A 15 4.61 -5.81 -6.45
CA ALA A 15 5.04 -5.26 -7.74
C ALA A 15 4.42 -3.89 -8.07
N SER A 16 3.43 -3.43 -7.32
CA SER A 16 2.67 -2.19 -7.57
C SER A 16 3.38 -0.94 -7.02
N ASN A 17 4.47 -0.53 -7.68
CA ASN A 17 5.30 0.64 -7.32
C ASN A 17 5.63 0.68 -5.80
N PRO A 18 6.41 -0.28 -5.29
CA PRO A 18 6.59 -0.49 -3.86
C PRO A 18 7.28 0.70 -3.17
N LEU A 19 6.81 1.01 -1.96
CA LEU A 19 7.43 2.00 -1.07
C LEU A 19 8.40 1.30 -0.12
N LYS A 20 9.63 1.10 -0.57
CA LYS A 20 10.72 0.53 0.24
C LYS A 20 11.51 1.67 0.89
N CYS A 21 11.42 1.76 2.21
CA CYS A 21 12.24 2.65 3.03
C CYS A 21 13.27 1.78 3.75
N GLU A 22 14.53 1.91 3.36
CA GLU A 22 15.65 1.21 4.01
C GLU A 22 16.62 2.25 4.56
N GLY A 23 17.09 2.02 5.79
CA GLY A 23 18.14 2.79 6.41
C GLY A 23 19.51 2.46 5.81
N LYS A 24 20.56 3.10 6.31
CA LYS A 24 21.94 2.90 5.80
C LYS A 24 22.40 1.43 5.85
N GLU A 25 21.87 0.64 6.78
CA GLU A 25 22.17 -0.79 6.94
C GLU A 25 21.22 -1.70 6.17
N GLY A 26 20.37 -1.17 5.29
CA GLY A 26 19.33 -1.95 4.60
C GLY A 26 18.14 -2.35 5.49
N LYS A 27 18.11 -1.92 6.76
CA LYS A 27 17.03 -2.21 7.71
C LYS A 27 15.88 -1.20 7.60
N SER A 28 14.65 -1.65 7.78
CA SER A 28 13.49 -0.78 8.00
C SER A 28 13.60 -0.07 9.36
N ALA A 29 12.95 1.08 9.55
CA ALA A 29 12.87 1.77 10.85
C ALA A 29 12.37 0.85 11.96
N TYR A 30 11.44 -0.06 11.66
CA TYR A 30 10.90 -1.01 12.65
C TYR A 30 11.91 -2.07 13.11
N ALA A 31 13.05 -2.18 12.43
CA ALA A 31 14.12 -3.11 12.74
C ALA A 31 15.42 -2.39 13.14
N ALA A 32 15.37 -1.07 13.33
CA ALA A 32 16.52 -0.29 13.80
C ALA A 32 16.64 -0.40 15.33
N ASP A 33 17.89 -0.41 15.81
CA ASP A 33 18.18 -0.56 17.24
C ASP A 33 17.90 0.74 18.04
N ASP A 34 17.85 1.90 17.36
CA ASP A 34 17.51 3.21 17.93
C ASP A 34 16.08 3.63 17.51
N ASP A 35 15.14 3.55 18.46
CA ASP A 35 13.74 3.94 18.30
C ASP A 35 13.44 5.37 18.79
N SER A 36 14.46 6.22 18.94
CA SER A 36 14.25 7.61 19.31
C SER A 36 13.47 8.38 18.23
N ALA A 37 12.66 9.36 18.66
CA ALA A 37 11.91 10.20 17.72
C ALA A 37 12.84 10.92 16.71
N ALA A 38 14.06 11.29 17.13
CA ALA A 38 15.06 11.88 16.25
C ALA A 38 15.52 10.90 15.16
N ALA A 39 15.78 9.64 15.52
CA ALA A 39 16.13 8.59 14.56
C ALA A 39 14.98 8.29 13.59
N GLN A 40 13.75 8.20 14.08
CA GLN A 40 12.56 8.01 13.23
C GLN A 40 12.38 9.17 12.23
N VAL A 41 12.52 10.42 12.67
CA VAL A 41 12.43 11.59 11.79
C VAL A 41 13.54 11.58 10.73
N ALA A 42 14.77 11.25 11.11
CA ALA A 42 15.89 11.13 10.17
C ALA A 42 15.64 10.04 9.13
N PHE A 43 15.14 8.87 9.55
CA PHE A 43 14.75 7.78 8.67
C PHE A 43 13.65 8.20 7.69
N VAL A 44 12.55 8.78 8.18
CA VAL A 44 11.43 9.22 7.33
C VAL A 44 11.91 10.26 6.31
N ARG A 45 12.73 11.23 6.71
CA ARG A 45 13.32 12.21 5.78
C ARG A 45 14.20 11.54 4.72
N GLY A 46 15.00 10.55 5.11
CA GLY A 46 15.80 9.75 4.18
C GLY A 46 14.93 9.01 3.17
N CYS A 47 13.87 8.35 3.64
CA CYS A 47 12.94 7.66 2.75
C CYS A 47 12.21 8.62 1.80
N LEU A 48 11.72 9.76 2.28
CA LEU A 48 11.06 10.74 1.42
C LEU A 48 11.99 11.23 0.30
N LYS A 49 13.28 11.39 0.58
CA LYS A 49 14.29 11.72 -0.45
C LYS A 49 14.48 10.58 -1.46
N SER A 50 14.51 9.32 -1.02
CA SER A 50 14.67 8.18 -1.94
C SER A 50 13.45 7.92 -2.82
N LEU A 51 12.27 8.40 -2.41
CA LEU A 51 11.03 8.32 -3.18
C LEU A 51 10.87 9.46 -4.20
N ALA A 52 11.61 10.56 -4.05
CA ALA A 52 11.46 11.75 -4.89
C ALA A 52 11.58 11.43 -6.39
N GLY A 53 10.64 11.95 -7.18
CA GLY A 53 10.57 11.70 -8.62
C GLY A 53 9.96 10.36 -9.04
N ARG A 54 9.79 9.40 -8.12
CA ARG A 54 9.19 8.09 -8.40
C ARG A 54 7.82 7.89 -7.72
N ALA A 55 7.67 8.42 -6.51
CA ALA A 55 6.49 8.23 -5.70
C ALA A 55 6.23 9.46 -4.82
N ASP A 56 4.96 9.86 -4.74
CA ASP A 56 4.49 10.86 -3.79
C ASP A 56 3.60 10.16 -2.74
N PRO A 57 4.08 10.01 -1.49
CA PRO A 57 3.38 9.30 -0.43
C PRO A 57 1.96 9.80 -0.15
N ARG A 58 1.62 11.04 -0.51
CA ARG A 58 0.27 11.60 -0.36
C ARG A 58 -0.79 10.79 -1.12
N PHE A 59 -0.41 10.04 -2.14
CA PHE A 59 -1.31 9.20 -2.93
C PHE A 59 -1.31 7.73 -2.51
N TYR A 60 -0.61 7.34 -1.44
CA TYR A 60 -0.54 5.96 -0.93
C TYR A 60 -1.44 5.78 0.29
N THR A 61 -2.71 6.20 0.14
CA THR A 61 -3.73 6.08 1.19
C THR A 61 -4.75 5.02 0.81
N THR A 62 -5.47 4.48 1.80
CA THR A 62 -6.53 3.49 1.57
C THR A 62 -7.60 4.03 0.61
N THR A 63 -8.01 5.30 0.76
CA THR A 63 -9.04 5.91 -0.09
C THR A 63 -8.62 5.95 -1.56
N VAL A 64 -7.34 6.21 -1.85
CA VAL A 64 -6.86 6.17 -3.23
C VAL A 64 -6.68 4.72 -3.70
N ALA A 65 -6.18 3.83 -2.84
CA ALA A 65 -5.98 2.42 -3.18
C ALA A 65 -7.27 1.69 -3.57
N VAL A 66 -8.42 1.99 -2.93
CA VAL A 66 -9.71 1.37 -3.32
C VAL A 66 -10.17 1.79 -4.72
N THR A 67 -9.76 2.97 -5.21
CA THR A 67 -10.05 3.38 -6.59
C THR A 67 -9.28 2.53 -7.61
N ASP A 68 -8.08 2.04 -7.25
CA ASP A 68 -7.35 1.10 -8.10
C ASP A 68 -8.02 -0.27 -8.10
N LEU A 69 -8.56 -0.71 -6.97
CA LEU A 69 -9.31 -1.96 -6.90
C LEU A 69 -10.57 -1.92 -7.79
N ASP A 70 -11.27 -0.78 -7.83
CA ASP A 70 -12.42 -0.61 -8.74
C ASP A 70 -11.97 -0.56 -10.20
N ARG A 71 -10.83 0.07 -10.51
CA ARG A 71 -10.24 -0.01 -11.86
C ARG A 71 -9.88 -1.44 -12.26
N VAL A 72 -9.36 -2.25 -11.34
CA VAL A 72 -9.10 -3.68 -11.60
C VAL A 72 -10.41 -4.41 -11.88
N ARG A 73 -11.47 -4.18 -11.08
CA ARG A 73 -12.81 -4.73 -11.33
C ARG A 73 -13.31 -4.38 -12.74
N GLN A 74 -13.18 -3.12 -13.15
CA GLN A 74 -13.57 -2.66 -14.48
C GLN A 74 -12.72 -3.33 -15.58
N ALA A 75 -11.41 -3.42 -15.39
CA ALA A 75 -10.48 -3.99 -16.37
C ALA A 75 -10.71 -5.49 -16.62
N ILE A 76 -11.18 -6.24 -15.60
CA ILE A 76 -11.57 -7.64 -15.75
C ILE A 76 -13.02 -7.82 -16.23
N GLY A 77 -13.74 -6.73 -16.51
CA GLY A 77 -15.12 -6.76 -17.02
C GLY A 77 -16.16 -7.21 -16.00
N ALA A 78 -15.87 -7.16 -14.70
CA ALA A 78 -16.79 -7.61 -13.66
C ALA A 78 -17.77 -6.50 -13.27
N GLU A 79 -19.08 -6.73 -13.38
CA GLU A 79 -20.08 -5.79 -12.85
C GLU A 79 -19.97 -5.68 -11.32
N LYS A 80 -19.83 -6.83 -10.64
CA LYS A 80 -19.68 -6.93 -9.18
C LYS A 80 -18.58 -7.93 -8.83
N ILE A 81 -17.96 -7.72 -7.67
CA ILE A 81 -16.95 -8.61 -7.11
C ILE A 81 -17.29 -8.93 -5.65
N ASN A 82 -16.82 -10.08 -5.19
CA ASN A 82 -16.77 -10.39 -3.77
C ASN A 82 -15.43 -9.91 -3.22
N LEU A 83 -15.45 -9.15 -2.14
CA LEU A 83 -14.25 -8.69 -1.47
C LEU A 83 -13.90 -9.64 -0.32
N PHE A 84 -12.65 -10.10 -0.30
CA PHE A 84 -12.09 -10.83 0.83
C PHE A 84 -10.95 -10.01 1.43
N GLY A 85 -11.05 -9.68 2.71
CA GLY A 85 -10.08 -8.86 3.42
C GLY A 85 -9.81 -9.41 4.81
N VAL A 86 -8.55 -9.44 5.21
CA VAL A 86 -8.09 -9.87 6.54
C VAL A 86 -7.27 -8.75 7.16
N SER A 87 -7.44 -8.52 8.47
CA SER A 87 -6.74 -7.46 9.20
C SER A 87 -6.94 -6.09 8.55
N TYR A 88 -5.87 -5.40 8.10
CA TYR A 88 -5.98 -4.15 7.33
C TYR A 88 -6.88 -4.28 6.08
N GLY A 89 -6.94 -5.47 5.46
CA GLY A 89 -7.85 -5.75 4.35
C GLY A 89 -9.33 -5.54 4.70
N THR A 90 -9.73 -5.68 5.97
CA THR A 90 -11.08 -5.34 6.45
C THR A 90 -11.36 -3.84 6.28
N ARG A 91 -10.38 -2.98 6.60
CA ARG A 91 -10.50 -1.53 6.39
C ARG A 91 -10.59 -1.20 4.91
N VAL A 92 -9.78 -1.84 4.06
CA VAL A 92 -9.84 -1.68 2.61
C VAL A 92 -11.24 -2.02 2.08
N ALA A 93 -11.80 -3.17 2.48
CA ALA A 93 -13.13 -3.61 2.07
C ALA A 93 -14.22 -2.63 2.52
N GLN A 94 -14.16 -2.16 3.77
CA GLN A 94 -15.10 -1.16 4.28
C GLN A 94 -15.02 0.18 3.55
N VAL A 95 -13.82 0.64 3.20
CA VAL A 95 -13.64 1.90 2.46
C VAL A 95 -14.12 1.75 1.01
N TYR A 96 -13.90 0.59 0.38
CA TYR A 96 -14.42 0.31 -0.96
C TYR A 96 -15.96 0.41 -0.99
N LEU A 97 -16.64 -0.15 0.01
CA LEU A 97 -18.11 -0.17 0.09
C LEU A 97 -18.74 1.19 0.46
N ARG A 98 -17.96 2.18 0.89
CA ARG A 98 -18.46 3.54 1.18
C ARG A 98 -18.58 4.41 -0.06
N HIS A 99 -17.87 4.04 -1.12
CA HIS A 99 -17.90 4.69 -2.42
C HIS A 99 -18.89 3.97 -3.33
#